data_AF-A0A8T9BV13-F1
#
_entry.id   AF-A0A8T9BV13-F1
#
_cell.length_a   1.000
_cell.length_b   1.000
_cell.length_c   1.000
_cell.angle_alpha   90.00
_cell.angle_beta   90.00
_cell.angle_gamma   90.00
#
_symmetry.space_group_name_H-M   'P 1'
#
loop_
_entity.id
_entity.type
_entity.pdbx_description
1 polymer ?
#
loop_
_entity_poly.entity_id
_entity_poly.type
_entity_poly.pdbx_seq_one_letter_code
_entity_poly.pdbx_strand_id
1 'polypeptide(L)'
;EYEARPELLPAFVTPATAASLLFIGRSLNHIRVKGVSSAISPELDLLSSHLKELSTLKFPINSANFSRVIASVRLSLSQTTLQKLLPLSKVVEILFLLREFFLLGRGEFAIALISEADEKIRSRWRRSDNLSYEKRDDWGNIVVKEGEVSAVLARTWAEMSLLQGHDEDQDEDELLELARDLVQLTITKSTSTPGKSPGATNSTIAATPFRNLLLSVPVALSLQIPSPLDLFLAPSDVQSYSSINAYLLSIRRAHLRLTDLWKITSLRRDHPAPPGPPYGSSTAGRNKVLTLRQRAKDRSAAMRGVWATSSAAVFFLGETEAYLQGEVVEGTWAGFKTWLTGSEGGSGGGEVTRPTSSKSFEEDDDDDIWLQAARESTTTRTGISHTHDPQSLADAHRRYIAALASSLLLTTPSFTDPLYHLLQQTDHLVALVHRIYSIWASLDLEADEGVVDAFSDFHKEETDVKEQLVVVAGRVKEAIESLVGAL
;
A
#
# COMPACT_ATOMS: atom_id res chain seq x y z
N GLU A 1 0.06 16.76 -23.60
CA GLU A 1 1.13 15.75 -23.56
C GLU A 1 1.93 15.83 -24.85
N TYR A 2 3.28 15.80 -24.80
CA TYR A 2 4.14 15.89 -26.00
C TYR A 2 4.75 14.54 -26.31
N GLU A 3 4.55 13.95 -27.49
CA GLU A 3 5.10 12.63 -27.84
C GLU A 3 6.03 12.71 -29.06
N ALA A 4 7.13 11.97 -29.04
CA ALA A 4 8.05 11.88 -30.18
C ALA A 4 7.55 10.83 -31.17
N ARG A 5 7.38 11.20 -32.45
CA ARG A 5 7.04 10.26 -33.52
C ARG A 5 8.33 9.70 -34.14
N PRO A 6 8.60 8.39 -34.03
CA PRO A 6 9.85 7.80 -34.52
C PRO A 6 10.01 7.92 -36.04
N GLU A 7 8.90 7.94 -36.77
CA GLU A 7 8.84 8.05 -38.24
C GLU A 7 9.34 9.40 -38.78
N LEU A 8 9.37 10.44 -37.93
CA LEU A 8 9.75 11.81 -38.32
C LEU A 8 11.17 12.18 -37.83
N LEU A 9 11.91 11.23 -37.25
CA LEU A 9 13.25 11.49 -36.74
C LEU A 9 14.28 11.60 -37.88
N PRO A 10 15.11 12.65 -37.92
CA PRO A 10 16.19 12.74 -38.89
C PRO A 10 17.20 11.60 -38.70
N ALA A 11 17.74 11.06 -39.80
CA ALA A 11 18.63 9.90 -39.77
C ALA A 11 19.91 10.07 -38.92
N PHE A 12 20.33 11.30 -38.64
CA PHE A 12 21.50 11.59 -37.81
C PHE A 12 21.17 11.69 -36.30
N VAL A 13 19.90 11.63 -35.91
CA VAL A 13 19.44 11.73 -34.52
C VAL A 13 19.16 10.33 -33.98
N THR A 14 19.90 9.94 -32.95
CA THR A 14 19.65 8.65 -32.28
C THR A 14 18.38 8.73 -31.41
N PRO A 15 17.71 7.59 -31.13
CA PRO A 15 16.55 7.56 -30.24
C PRO A 15 16.82 8.17 -28.86
N ALA A 16 18.01 7.95 -28.30
CA ALA A 16 18.41 8.54 -27.00
C ALA A 16 18.55 10.06 -27.06
N THR A 17 19.08 10.59 -28.16
CA THR A 17 19.15 12.05 -28.40
C THR A 17 17.77 12.64 -28.62
N ALA A 18 16.88 11.95 -29.33
CA ALA A 18 15.49 12.36 -29.53
C ALA A 18 14.72 12.43 -28.20
N ALA A 19 14.88 11.45 -27.32
CA ALA A 19 14.30 11.47 -25.98
C ALA A 19 14.81 12.65 -25.15
N SER A 20 16.12 12.93 -25.22
CA SER A 20 16.73 14.08 -24.53
C SER A 20 16.21 15.42 -25.05
N LEU A 21 16.05 15.57 -26.38
CA LEU A 21 15.46 16.75 -27.00
C LEU A 21 14.01 16.99 -26.54
N LEU A 22 13.20 15.94 -26.53
CA LEU A 22 11.83 16.01 -26.08
C LEU A 22 11.75 16.35 -24.58
N PHE A 23 12.63 15.77 -23.77
CA PHE A 23 12.73 16.10 -22.36
C PHE A 23 13.07 17.58 -22.14
N ILE A 24 14.11 18.10 -22.81
CA ILE A 24 14.48 19.53 -22.72
C ILE A 24 13.28 20.40 -23.10
N GLY A 25 12.59 20.09 -24.19
CA GLY A 25 11.41 20.83 -24.63
C GLY A 25 10.24 20.77 -23.63
N ARG A 26 9.95 19.59 -23.07
CA ARG A 26 8.92 19.43 -22.02
C ARG A 26 9.29 20.23 -20.78
N SER A 27 10.51 20.09 -20.27
CA SER A 27 11.00 20.80 -19.09
C SER A 27 10.92 22.32 -19.28
N LEU A 28 11.39 22.85 -20.42
CA LEU A 28 11.27 24.27 -20.74
C LEU A 28 9.81 24.73 -20.86
N ASN A 29 8.93 23.92 -21.44
CA ASN A 29 7.51 24.27 -21.50
C ASN A 29 6.84 24.24 -20.13
N HIS A 30 7.17 23.26 -19.28
CA HIS A 30 6.68 23.21 -17.90
C HIS A 30 7.15 24.41 -17.10
N ILE A 31 8.42 24.79 -17.24
CA ILE A 31 8.98 26.02 -16.68
C ILE A 31 8.21 27.24 -17.20
N ARG A 32 8.01 27.37 -18.51
CA ARG A 32 7.32 28.53 -19.10
C ARG A 32 5.85 28.62 -18.68
N VAL A 33 5.13 27.51 -18.66
CA VAL A 33 3.70 27.48 -18.32
C VAL A 33 3.47 27.67 -16.83
N LYS A 34 4.39 27.18 -15.98
CA LYS A 34 4.24 27.19 -14.51
C LYS A 34 5.11 28.27 -13.80
N GLY A 35 6.03 28.93 -14.51
CA GLY A 35 7.02 29.89 -13.99
C GLY A 35 6.73 31.38 -14.26
N VAL A 36 5.51 31.72 -14.69
CA VAL A 36 5.09 33.13 -14.93
C VAL A 36 5.09 33.98 -13.64
N SER A 37 5.28 33.40 -12.46
CA SER A 37 5.19 34.11 -11.18
C SER A 37 6.52 34.57 -10.55
N SER A 38 7.70 34.27 -11.12
CA SER A 38 8.97 34.77 -10.57
C SER A 38 9.75 35.58 -11.59
N ALA A 39 9.62 36.90 -11.48
CA ALA A 39 10.05 37.91 -12.45
C ALA A 39 11.58 38.07 -12.66
N ILE A 40 12.42 37.15 -12.16
CA ILE A 40 13.87 37.17 -12.36
C ILE A 40 14.38 35.73 -12.49
N SER A 41 14.19 35.12 -13.67
CA SER A 41 14.62 33.74 -13.93
C SER A 41 16.09 33.71 -14.43
N PRO A 42 17.03 33.06 -13.73
CA PRO A 42 18.40 32.76 -14.23
C PRO A 42 18.42 31.87 -15.50
N GLU A 43 17.24 31.49 -15.98
CA GLU A 43 16.98 30.65 -17.15
C GLU A 43 17.25 31.35 -18.47
N LEU A 44 17.04 32.68 -18.53
CA LEU A 44 17.28 33.46 -19.76
C LEU A 44 18.78 33.55 -20.08
N ASP A 45 19.61 33.64 -19.04
CA ASP A 45 21.07 33.65 -19.17
C ASP A 45 21.59 32.28 -19.63
N LEU A 46 21.03 31.19 -19.11
CA LEU A 46 21.36 29.82 -19.54
C LEU A 46 20.90 29.52 -20.98
N LEU A 47 19.78 30.10 -21.41
CA LEU A 47 19.29 29.92 -22.77
C LEU A 47 20.25 30.55 -23.79
N SER A 48 20.85 31.70 -23.46
CA SER A 48 21.86 32.35 -24.31
C SER A 48 23.13 31.51 -24.46
N SER A 49 23.58 30.83 -23.40
CA SER A 49 24.73 29.93 -23.45
C SER A 49 24.42 28.66 -24.24
N HIS A 50 23.23 28.07 -24.06
CA HIS A 50 22.78 26.90 -24.84
C HIS A 50 22.63 27.22 -26.34
N LEU A 51 22.11 28.41 -26.67
CA LEU A 51 22.01 28.87 -28.06
C LEU A 51 23.43 29.04 -28.66
N LYS A 52 24.37 29.58 -27.89
CA LYS A 52 25.77 29.68 -28.30
C LYS A 52 26.37 28.29 -28.56
N GLU A 53 26.16 27.31 -27.68
CA GLU A 53 26.61 25.93 -27.89
C GLU A 53 26.01 25.31 -29.17
N LEU A 54 24.70 25.48 -29.40
CA LEU A 54 24.04 24.99 -30.62
C LEU A 54 24.56 25.69 -31.89
N SER A 55 24.93 26.98 -31.80
CA SER A 55 25.47 27.76 -32.92
C SER A 55 26.87 27.31 -33.35
N THR A 56 27.60 26.57 -32.50
CA THR A 56 28.94 26.05 -32.83
C THR A 56 28.90 24.83 -33.77
N LEU A 57 27.71 24.24 -34.00
CA LEU A 57 27.53 23.10 -34.88
C LEU A 57 27.71 23.53 -36.35
N LYS A 58 28.83 23.12 -36.96
CA LYS A 58 29.10 23.34 -38.39
C LYS A 58 28.48 22.24 -39.25
N PHE A 59 28.00 22.60 -40.43
CA PHE A 59 27.58 21.64 -41.44
C PHE A 59 28.80 20.98 -42.11
N PRO A 60 28.77 19.66 -42.40
CA PRO A 60 27.69 18.70 -42.14
C PRO A 60 27.61 18.29 -40.65
N ILE A 61 26.39 18.12 -40.15
CA ILE A 61 26.12 17.80 -38.74
C ILE A 61 26.61 16.38 -38.43
N ASN A 62 27.67 16.27 -37.62
CA ASN A 62 28.13 14.99 -37.09
C ASN A 62 27.21 14.55 -35.93
N SER A 63 26.63 13.36 -36.04
CA SER A 63 25.74 12.77 -35.02
C SER A 63 26.35 12.78 -33.61
N ALA A 64 27.63 12.44 -33.47
CA ALA A 64 28.31 12.37 -32.17
C ALA A 64 28.50 13.75 -31.50
N ASN A 65 28.79 14.77 -32.30
CA ASN A 65 28.92 16.13 -31.79
C ASN A 65 27.55 16.71 -31.41
N PHE A 66 26.53 16.44 -32.23
CA PHE A 66 25.16 16.83 -31.93
C PHE A 66 24.66 16.19 -30.63
N SER A 67 24.84 14.87 -30.46
CA SER A 67 24.45 14.19 -29.23
C SER A 67 25.17 14.73 -28.00
N ARG A 68 26.46 15.10 -28.13
CA ARG A 68 27.24 15.68 -27.04
C ARG A 68 26.72 17.05 -26.62
N VAL A 69 26.39 17.93 -27.58
CA VAL A 69 25.81 19.26 -27.29
C VAL A 69 24.42 19.14 -26.67
N ILE A 70 23.59 18.22 -27.15
CA ILE A 70 22.27 17.99 -26.52
C ILE A 70 22.42 17.43 -25.10
N ALA A 71 23.41 16.58 -24.86
CA ALA A 71 23.71 16.06 -23.52
C ALA A 71 24.23 17.15 -22.57
N SER A 72 25.08 18.09 -23.03
CA SER A 72 25.53 19.22 -22.20
C SER A 72 24.36 20.12 -21.82
N VAL A 73 23.49 20.45 -22.78
CA VAL A 73 22.26 21.23 -22.54
C VAL A 73 21.32 20.53 -21.56
N ARG A 74 21.18 19.21 -21.66
CA ARG A 74 20.38 18.44 -20.70
C ARG A 74 20.95 18.52 -19.29
N LEU A 75 22.27 18.32 -19.15
CA LEU A 75 22.96 18.31 -17.86
C LEU A 75 22.93 19.69 -17.19
N SER A 76 23.18 20.76 -17.94
CA SER A 76 23.11 22.13 -17.41
C SER A 76 21.69 22.47 -16.95
N LEU A 77 20.66 22.08 -17.72
CA LEU A 77 19.26 22.29 -17.39
C LEU A 77 18.83 21.46 -16.16
N SER A 78 19.26 20.20 -16.06
CA SER A 78 18.96 19.35 -14.89
C SER A 78 19.60 19.88 -13.60
N GLN A 79 20.86 20.33 -13.65
CA GLN A 79 21.61 20.80 -12.49
C GLN A 79 21.20 22.20 -12.01
N THR A 80 20.68 23.06 -12.87
CA THR A 80 20.43 24.47 -12.51
C THR A 80 18.95 24.78 -12.31
N THR A 81 18.10 24.49 -13.29
CA THR A 81 16.69 24.90 -13.28
C THR A 81 15.82 23.85 -12.62
N LEU A 82 16.05 22.58 -12.94
CA LEU A 82 15.24 21.49 -12.41
C LEU A 82 15.54 21.17 -10.95
N GLN A 83 16.80 21.27 -10.51
CA GLN A 83 17.14 21.09 -9.10
C GLN A 83 16.49 22.15 -8.19
N LYS A 84 16.32 23.39 -8.69
CA LYS A 84 15.62 24.46 -7.96
C LYS A 84 14.12 24.26 -7.91
N LEU A 85 13.53 23.71 -8.98
CA LEU A 85 12.09 23.45 -9.06
C LEU A 85 11.69 22.16 -8.33
N LEU A 86 12.54 21.13 -8.38
CA LEU A 86 12.28 19.82 -7.79
C LEU A 86 13.47 19.41 -6.90
N PRO A 87 13.54 19.94 -5.66
CA PRO A 87 14.57 19.52 -4.71
C PRO A 87 14.49 18.02 -4.42
N LEU A 88 15.63 17.34 -4.38
CA LEU A 88 15.70 15.90 -4.07
C LEU A 88 15.05 15.58 -2.72
N SER A 89 15.17 16.47 -1.73
CA SER A 89 14.52 16.31 -0.42
C SER A 89 13.00 16.15 -0.54
N LYS A 90 12.34 16.96 -1.38
CA LYS A 90 10.89 16.86 -1.61
C LYS A 90 10.51 15.58 -2.34
N VAL A 91 11.34 15.10 -3.27
CA VAL A 91 11.11 13.80 -3.92
C VAL A 91 11.20 12.66 -2.90
N VAL A 92 12.25 12.65 -2.07
CA VAL A 92 12.45 11.62 -1.03
C VAL A 92 11.28 11.62 -0.05
N GLU A 93 10.83 12.79 0.39
CA GLU A 93 9.69 12.97 1.30
C GLU A 93 8.40 12.36 0.73
N ILE A 94 8.10 12.58 -0.54
CA ILE A 94 6.89 12.01 -1.17
C ILE A 94 7.04 10.51 -1.43
N LEU A 95 8.23 10.05 -1.79
CA LEU A 95 8.49 8.62 -1.91
C LEU A 95 8.33 7.92 -0.56
N PHE A 96 8.75 8.58 0.52
CA PHE A 96 8.53 8.11 1.88
C PHE A 96 7.03 8.09 2.22
N LEU A 97 6.28 9.15 1.90
CA LEU A 97 4.82 9.18 2.03
C LEU A 97 4.15 8.02 1.28
N LEU A 98 4.54 7.77 0.03
CA LEU A 98 4.03 6.65 -0.77
C LEU A 98 4.34 5.30 -0.11
N ARG A 99 5.54 5.12 0.44
CA ARG A 99 5.90 3.92 1.20
C ARG A 99 5.04 3.77 2.46
N GLU A 100 4.96 4.81 3.29
CA GLU A 100 4.28 4.73 4.59
C GLU A 100 2.76 4.52 4.44
N PHE A 101 2.10 5.19 3.48
CA PHE A 101 0.64 5.15 3.33
C PHE A 101 0.12 4.20 2.24
N PHE A 102 0.78 4.10 1.07
CA PHE A 102 0.31 3.21 -0.01
C PHE A 102 0.91 1.80 0.06
N LEU A 103 2.12 1.65 0.61
CA LEU A 103 2.74 0.34 0.81
C LEU A 103 2.56 -0.19 2.25
N LEU A 104 1.70 0.45 3.04
CA LEU A 104 1.34 0.08 4.40
C LEU A 104 2.51 0.06 5.40
N GLY A 105 3.55 0.88 5.18
CA GLY A 105 4.66 1.03 6.14
C GLY A 105 4.20 1.49 7.53
N ARG A 106 3.23 2.42 7.57
CA ARG A 106 2.51 2.80 8.79
C ARG A 106 1.34 1.86 9.04
N GLY A 107 1.60 0.85 9.88
CA GLY A 107 0.58 -0.15 10.21
C GLY A 107 -0.67 0.40 10.90
N GLU A 108 -0.53 1.47 11.68
CA GLU A 108 -1.63 2.13 12.38
C GLU A 108 -2.66 2.70 11.41
N PHE A 109 -2.20 3.37 10.34
CA PHE A 109 -3.08 3.91 9.29
C PHE A 109 -3.89 2.79 8.62
N ALA A 110 -3.25 1.66 8.31
CA ALA A 110 -3.92 0.52 7.71
C ALA A 110 -5.01 -0.06 8.63
N ILE A 111 -4.71 -0.19 9.93
CA ILE A 111 -5.64 -0.71 10.93
C ILE A 111 -6.84 0.24 11.11
N ALA A 112 -6.59 1.55 11.27
CA ALA A 112 -7.63 2.58 11.40
C ALA A 112 -8.53 2.63 10.15
N LEU A 113 -7.94 2.57 8.95
CA LEU A 113 -8.70 2.55 7.71
C LEU A 113 -9.60 1.32 7.59
N ILE A 114 -9.11 0.15 7.99
CA ILE A 114 -9.89 -1.08 7.98
C ILE A 114 -11.00 -1.04 9.04
N SER A 115 -10.73 -0.57 10.26
CA SER A 115 -11.70 -0.51 11.36
C SER A 115 -12.88 0.41 11.03
N GLU A 116 -12.61 1.62 10.53
CA GLU A 116 -13.63 2.58 10.13
C GLU A 116 -14.44 2.11 8.91
N ALA A 117 -13.78 1.45 7.94
CA ALA A 117 -14.47 0.85 6.80
C ALA A 117 -15.41 -0.28 7.22
N ASP A 118 -14.95 -1.20 8.08
CA ASP A 118 -15.75 -2.31 8.58
C ASP A 118 -16.87 -1.85 9.52
N GLU A 119 -16.66 -0.81 10.33
CA GLU A 119 -17.72 -0.19 11.13
C GLU A 119 -18.78 0.45 10.22
N LYS A 120 -18.36 1.14 9.15
CA LYS A 120 -19.31 1.69 8.18
C LYS A 120 -20.14 0.58 7.51
N ILE A 121 -19.52 -0.52 7.10
CA ILE A 121 -20.22 -1.69 6.55
C ILE A 121 -21.19 -2.27 7.59
N ARG A 122 -20.73 -2.55 8.82
CA ARG A 122 -21.57 -3.11 9.89
C ARG A 122 -22.75 -2.23 10.25
N SER A 123 -22.54 -0.91 10.33
CA SER A 123 -23.63 0.05 10.57
C SER A 123 -24.69 0.03 9.47
N ARG A 124 -24.32 -0.28 8.22
CA ARG A 124 -25.26 -0.45 7.12
C ARG A 124 -26.06 -1.73 7.26
N TRP A 125 -25.40 -2.85 7.57
CA TRP A 125 -26.09 -4.12 7.80
C TRP A 125 -27.10 -4.02 8.94
N ARG A 126 -26.73 -3.40 10.08
CA ARG A 126 -27.67 -3.17 11.19
C ARG A 126 -28.87 -2.31 10.80
N ARG A 127 -28.64 -1.24 10.02
CA ARG A 127 -29.74 -0.39 9.52
C ARG A 127 -30.62 -1.12 8.51
N SER A 128 -30.05 -1.96 7.66
CA SER A 128 -30.79 -2.78 6.70
C SER A 128 -31.61 -3.86 7.38
N ASP A 129 -31.07 -4.53 8.41
CA ASP A 129 -31.75 -5.59 9.18
C ASP A 129 -32.98 -5.02 9.92
N ASN A 130 -32.85 -3.79 10.44
CA ASN A 130 -33.97 -3.05 11.01
C ASN A 130 -34.98 -2.56 9.96
N LEU A 131 -34.56 -2.33 8.71
CA LEU A 131 -35.43 -1.88 7.60
C LEU A 131 -36.12 -3.04 6.85
N SER A 132 -35.58 -4.26 6.91
CA SER A 132 -36.25 -5.47 6.42
C SER A 132 -37.59 -5.74 7.11
N TYR A 133 -37.86 -5.04 8.21
CA TYR A 133 -39.15 -5.07 8.91
C TYR A 133 -40.23 -4.16 8.28
N GLU A 134 -39.88 -3.18 7.44
CA GLU A 134 -40.87 -2.22 6.88
C GLU A 134 -41.07 -2.27 5.36
N LYS A 135 -40.10 -2.72 4.54
CA LYS A 135 -40.35 -2.85 3.08
C LYS A 135 -39.31 -3.73 2.39
N ARG A 136 -39.78 -4.84 1.81
CA ARG A 136 -38.96 -5.86 1.12
C ARG A 136 -38.53 -5.46 -0.31
N ASP A 137 -38.88 -4.26 -0.77
CA ASP A 137 -38.82 -3.91 -2.19
C ASP A 137 -37.69 -2.95 -2.61
N ASP A 138 -36.92 -2.36 -1.68
CA ASP A 138 -35.94 -1.30 -2.01
C ASP A 138 -34.47 -1.70 -1.72
N TRP A 139 -34.15 -2.98 -1.88
CA TRP A 139 -32.81 -3.55 -1.66
C TRP A 139 -31.81 -3.13 -2.76
N GLY A 140 -32.28 -2.43 -3.79
CA GLY A 140 -31.50 -2.07 -4.98
C GLY A 140 -30.77 -0.72 -4.93
N ASN A 141 -30.98 0.13 -3.91
CA ASN A 141 -30.59 1.55 -4.01
C ASN A 141 -29.52 2.04 -2.99
N ILE A 142 -28.84 1.14 -2.28
CA ILE A 142 -27.77 1.51 -1.33
C ILE A 142 -26.44 1.60 -2.08
N VAL A 143 -26.32 2.58 -2.96
CA VAL A 143 -25.06 2.92 -3.62
C VAL A 143 -24.17 3.68 -2.63
N VAL A 144 -22.97 3.16 -2.36
CA VAL A 144 -21.96 3.88 -1.55
C VAL A 144 -21.64 5.19 -2.25
N LYS A 145 -21.94 6.32 -1.58
CA LYS A 145 -21.66 7.65 -2.13
C LYS A 145 -20.21 8.02 -1.85
N GLU A 146 -19.64 8.84 -2.74
CA GLU A 146 -18.28 9.36 -2.62
C GLU A 146 -18.07 10.11 -1.28
N GLY A 147 -19.07 10.86 -0.83
CA GLY A 147 -19.05 11.53 0.47
C GLY A 147 -18.99 10.59 1.68
N GLU A 148 -19.42 9.33 1.54
CA GLU A 148 -19.24 8.34 2.62
C GLU A 148 -17.81 7.82 2.66
N VAL A 149 -17.18 7.67 1.49
CA VAL A 149 -15.81 7.17 1.36
C VAL A 149 -14.81 8.21 1.87
N SER A 150 -15.01 9.49 1.52
CA SER A 150 -14.20 10.58 2.07
C SER A 150 -14.40 10.76 3.57
N ALA A 151 -15.62 10.52 4.08
CA ALA A 151 -15.88 10.57 5.51
C ALA A 151 -15.17 9.45 6.29
N VAL A 152 -15.06 8.25 5.72
CA VAL A 152 -14.25 7.16 6.31
C VAL A 152 -12.80 7.62 6.43
N LEU A 153 -12.20 8.13 5.35
CA LEU A 153 -10.82 8.64 5.38
C LEU A 153 -10.65 9.82 6.36
N ALA A 154 -11.63 10.72 6.46
CA ALA A 154 -11.54 11.84 7.41
C ALA A 154 -11.53 11.35 8.88
N ARG A 155 -12.29 10.30 9.20
CA ARG A 155 -12.29 9.69 10.54
C ARG A 155 -10.99 8.96 10.84
N THR A 156 -10.41 8.29 9.85
CA THR A 156 -9.13 7.60 10.04
C THR A 156 -8.02 8.61 10.35
N TRP A 157 -8.00 9.77 9.67
CA TRP A 157 -7.08 10.85 10.02
C TRP A 157 -7.32 11.39 11.44
N ALA A 158 -8.58 11.50 11.87
CA ALA A 158 -8.92 11.91 13.23
C ALA A 158 -8.45 10.89 14.28
N GLU A 159 -8.67 9.59 14.04
CA GLU A 159 -8.20 8.51 14.93
C GLU A 159 -6.67 8.49 15.05
N MET A 160 -5.97 8.65 13.92
CA MET A 160 -4.51 8.74 13.90
C MET A 160 -3.99 9.97 14.67
N SER A 161 -4.63 11.13 14.49
CA SER A 161 -4.27 12.35 15.23
C SER A 161 -4.51 12.22 16.74
N LEU A 162 -5.54 11.46 17.15
CA LEU A 162 -5.81 11.18 18.57
C LEU A 162 -4.79 10.22 19.20
N LEU A 163 -4.34 9.21 18.45
CA LEU A 163 -3.29 8.28 18.89
C LEU A 163 -1.95 9.01 19.10
N GLN A 164 -1.68 10.02 18.27
CA GLN A 164 -0.46 10.81 18.34
C GLN A 164 -0.46 11.86 19.47
N GLY A 165 -1.63 12.40 19.85
CA GLY A 165 -1.76 13.41 20.90
C GLY A 165 -1.49 12.93 22.34
N HIS A 166 -1.07 11.67 22.54
CA HIS A 166 -0.66 11.15 23.86
C HIS A 166 0.84 11.28 24.15
N ASP A 167 1.67 11.64 23.15
CA ASP A 167 3.10 11.89 23.32
C ASP A 167 3.35 13.40 23.34
N GLU A 168 3.33 14.01 24.54
CA GLU A 168 3.49 15.47 24.77
C GLU A 168 4.88 16.04 24.34
N ASP A 169 5.80 15.19 23.86
CA ASP A 169 7.19 15.52 23.52
C ASP A 169 7.58 15.23 22.04
N GLN A 170 6.65 14.82 21.17
CA GLN A 170 6.94 14.58 19.75
C GLN A 170 6.46 15.72 18.87
N ASP A 171 7.38 16.29 18.09
CA ASP A 171 7.11 17.25 17.01
C ASP A 171 5.89 16.78 16.19
N GLU A 172 5.00 17.72 15.83
CA GLU A 172 3.89 17.46 14.91
C GLU A 172 4.41 16.67 13.70
N ASP A 173 3.84 15.50 13.42
CA ASP A 173 4.34 14.64 12.33
C ASP A 173 3.99 15.31 11.00
N GLU A 174 4.91 16.11 10.50
CA GLU A 174 4.82 16.87 9.26
C GLU A 174 4.42 15.95 8.08
N LEU A 175 4.80 14.66 8.12
CA LEU A 175 4.44 13.69 7.10
C LEU A 175 2.95 13.33 7.16
N LEU A 176 2.36 13.25 8.36
CA LEU A 176 0.94 12.95 8.53
C LEU A 176 0.07 14.13 8.07
N GLU A 177 0.50 15.35 8.36
CA GLU A 177 -0.17 16.56 7.85
C GLU A 177 -0.08 16.63 6.32
N LEU A 178 1.10 16.40 5.75
CA LEU A 178 1.30 16.33 4.31
C LEU A 178 0.44 15.23 3.68
N ALA A 179 0.37 14.05 4.31
CA ALA A 179 -0.45 12.96 3.81
C ALA A 179 -1.94 13.27 3.87
N ARG A 180 -2.42 13.93 4.93
CA ARG A 180 -3.82 14.36 5.04
C ARG A 180 -4.23 15.29 3.89
N ASP A 181 -3.34 16.18 3.46
CA ASP A 181 -3.61 17.11 2.37
C ASP A 181 -3.56 16.45 0.99
N LEU A 182 -2.65 15.48 0.80
CA LEU A 182 -2.40 14.88 -0.52
C LEU A 182 -3.17 13.58 -0.78
N VAL A 183 -3.48 12.79 0.25
CA VAL A 183 -4.09 11.46 0.12
C VAL A 183 -5.60 11.57 0.12
N GLN A 184 -6.23 10.96 -0.89
CA GLN A 184 -7.67 10.92 -1.03
C GLN A 184 -8.18 9.51 -1.35
N LEU A 185 -9.33 9.18 -0.78
CA LEU A 185 -10.00 7.91 -1.03
C LEU A 185 -11.13 8.15 -2.02
N THR A 186 -11.00 7.59 -3.23
CA THR A 186 -11.92 7.87 -4.35
C THR A 186 -12.62 6.59 -4.81
N ILE A 187 -13.87 6.74 -5.29
CA ILE A 187 -14.59 5.64 -5.92
C ILE A 187 -14.18 5.55 -7.38
N THR A 188 -13.55 4.44 -7.75
CA THR A 188 -13.24 4.18 -9.16
C THR A 188 -14.52 3.71 -9.85
N LYS A 189 -15.08 4.54 -10.73
CA LYS A 189 -16.22 4.12 -11.57
C LYS A 189 -15.72 3.04 -12.52
N SER A 190 -16.19 1.81 -12.32
CA SER A 190 -15.94 0.72 -13.26
C SER A 190 -16.64 1.06 -14.58
N THR A 191 -15.91 1.58 -15.56
CA THR A 191 -16.39 1.66 -16.93
C THR A 191 -16.31 0.26 -17.54
N SER A 192 -17.20 -0.63 -17.11
CA SER A 192 -17.47 -1.89 -17.78
C SER A 192 -18.33 -1.60 -19.03
N THR A 193 -17.74 -1.01 -20.05
CA THR A 193 -18.24 -1.12 -21.42
C THR A 193 -17.30 -2.06 -22.17
N PRO A 194 -17.76 -3.25 -22.60
CA PRO A 194 -16.99 -4.11 -23.48
C PRO A 194 -16.97 -3.48 -24.87
N GLY A 195 -16.03 -2.56 -25.10
CA GLY A 195 -15.92 -1.87 -26.38
C GLY A 195 -15.01 -0.65 -26.31
N LYS A 196 -13.77 -0.83 -26.78
CA LYS A 196 -12.86 0.23 -27.26
C LYS A 196 -12.68 1.47 -26.36
N SER A 197 -11.63 1.43 -25.55
CA SER A 197 -10.77 2.61 -25.33
C SER A 197 -9.32 2.21 -25.63
N PRO A 198 -8.75 2.57 -26.80
CA PRO A 198 -7.33 2.43 -27.05
C PRO A 198 -6.62 3.58 -26.30
N GLY A 199 -6.00 3.27 -25.17
CA GLY A 199 -5.28 4.27 -24.38
C GLY A 199 -4.79 3.85 -22.99
N ALA A 200 -5.11 2.66 -22.49
CA ALA A 200 -4.53 2.12 -21.26
C ALA A 200 -3.36 1.17 -21.58
N THR A 201 -2.34 1.67 -22.27
CA THR A 201 -1.08 0.95 -22.42
C THR A 201 -0.26 1.17 -21.15
N ASN A 202 0.00 0.10 -20.41
CA ASN A 202 1.04 -0.09 -19.36
C ASN A 202 0.55 -0.42 -17.93
N SER A 203 -0.59 -1.08 -17.74
CA SER A 203 -0.79 -1.82 -16.48
C SER A 203 -0.29 -3.26 -16.65
N THR A 204 0.97 -3.50 -16.28
CA THR A 204 1.56 -4.85 -16.11
C THR A 204 0.89 -5.65 -14.98
N ILE A 205 0.07 -4.98 -14.16
CA ILE A 205 -0.66 -5.56 -13.04
C ILE A 205 -1.92 -6.29 -13.55
N ALA A 206 -2.17 -7.48 -13.02
CA ALA A 206 -3.36 -8.28 -13.36
C ALA A 206 -4.65 -7.50 -13.09
N ALA A 207 -5.66 -7.70 -13.94
CA ALA A 207 -6.96 -7.05 -13.83
C ALA A 207 -7.82 -7.69 -12.73
N THR A 208 -7.36 -7.61 -11.48
CA THR A 208 -7.98 -8.25 -10.32
C THR A 208 -8.84 -7.26 -9.51
N PRO A 209 -10.03 -7.66 -9.04
CA PRO A 209 -11.00 -6.76 -8.43
C PRO A 209 -10.76 -6.43 -6.94
N PHE A 210 -9.55 -6.54 -6.38
CA PHE A 210 -9.26 -6.29 -4.94
C PHE A 210 -9.81 -4.97 -4.39
N ARG A 211 -9.96 -3.95 -5.25
CA ARG A 211 -10.53 -2.63 -4.92
C ARG A 211 -11.94 -2.68 -4.32
N ASN A 212 -12.69 -3.76 -4.55
CA ASN A 212 -14.05 -3.89 -4.02
C ASN A 212 -14.10 -4.44 -2.58
N LEU A 213 -13.00 -4.98 -2.03
CA LEU A 213 -13.04 -5.71 -0.76
C LEU A 213 -13.14 -4.79 0.47
N LEU A 214 -12.73 -3.51 0.38
CA LEU A 214 -12.75 -2.60 1.52
C LEU A 214 -14.16 -2.09 1.88
N LEU A 215 -14.95 -1.66 0.88
CA LEU A 215 -16.27 -1.03 1.08
C LEU A 215 -17.40 -1.67 0.26
N SER A 216 -17.15 -2.85 -0.32
CA SER A 216 -18.03 -3.53 -1.30
C SER A 216 -18.27 -2.74 -2.59
N VAL A 217 -17.51 -1.66 -2.78
CA VAL A 217 -17.48 -0.79 -3.96
C VAL A 217 -16.01 -0.58 -4.33
N PRO A 218 -15.67 -0.50 -5.62
CA PRO A 218 -14.29 -0.34 -6.07
C PRO A 218 -13.71 1.01 -5.62
N VAL A 219 -12.98 0.99 -4.52
CA VAL A 219 -12.36 2.15 -3.88
C VAL A 219 -10.85 2.08 -4.04
N ALA A 220 -10.23 3.23 -4.32
CA ALA A 220 -8.79 3.35 -4.48
C ALA A 220 -8.28 4.58 -3.72
N LEU A 221 -7.16 4.38 -3.02
CA LEU A 221 -6.39 5.45 -2.41
C LEU A 221 -5.59 6.12 -3.54
N SER A 222 -5.74 7.43 -3.71
CA SER A 222 -5.13 8.25 -4.76
C SER A 222 -4.34 9.39 -4.13
N LEU A 223 -3.26 9.81 -4.79
CA LEU A 223 -2.45 10.95 -4.37
C LEU A 223 -2.78 12.15 -5.28
N GLN A 224 -3.14 13.29 -4.70
CA GLN A 224 -3.16 14.55 -5.42
C GLN A 224 -1.73 15.03 -5.60
N ILE A 225 -1.23 15.03 -6.84
CA ILE A 225 0.16 15.40 -7.13
C ILE A 225 0.26 16.94 -7.18
N PRO A 226 0.94 17.61 -6.23
CA PRO A 226 1.16 19.04 -6.31
C PRO A 226 2.13 19.37 -7.43
N SER A 227 1.94 20.52 -8.09
CA SER A 227 2.98 21.07 -8.97
C SER A 227 4.18 21.50 -8.10
N PRO A 228 5.45 21.17 -8.45
CA PRO A 228 5.97 20.64 -9.72
C PRO A 228 6.30 19.13 -9.73
N LEU A 229 5.79 18.35 -8.78
CA LEU A 229 6.13 16.92 -8.57
C LEU A 229 5.60 16.00 -9.70
N ASP A 230 4.63 16.51 -10.44
CA ASP A 230 4.11 15.99 -11.72
C ASP A 230 5.21 15.75 -12.78
N LEU A 231 6.37 16.40 -12.66
CA LEU A 231 7.50 16.12 -13.56
C LEU A 231 8.12 14.74 -13.31
N PHE A 232 8.04 14.24 -12.08
CA PHE A 232 8.64 12.98 -11.66
C PHE A 232 7.60 11.86 -11.55
N LEU A 233 6.45 12.15 -10.93
CA LEU A 233 5.37 11.18 -10.70
C LEU A 233 4.32 11.28 -11.80
N ALA A 234 4.22 10.24 -12.63
CA ALA A 234 3.13 10.16 -13.60
C ALA A 234 1.84 9.67 -12.93
N PRO A 235 0.65 10.05 -13.44
CA PRO A 235 -0.63 9.51 -12.95
C PRO A 235 -0.73 7.99 -13.03
N SER A 236 -0.04 7.36 -13.99
CA SER A 236 0.07 5.90 -14.12
C SER A 236 0.79 5.24 -12.93
N ASP A 237 1.75 5.95 -12.35
CA ASP A 237 2.58 5.44 -11.25
C ASP A 237 1.73 5.45 -9.98
N VAL A 238 0.97 6.52 -9.75
CA VAL A 238 -0.02 6.61 -8.66
C VAL A 238 -1.07 5.51 -8.79
N GLN A 239 -1.60 5.25 -9.99
CA GLN A 239 -2.58 4.18 -10.20
C GLN A 239 -2.00 2.78 -9.90
N SER A 240 -0.70 2.59 -10.16
CA SER A 240 -0.01 1.34 -9.82
C SER A 240 0.11 1.18 -8.30
N TYR A 241 0.49 2.25 -7.58
CA TYR A 241 0.45 2.27 -6.11
C TYR A 241 -0.94 2.03 -5.55
N SER A 242 -1.99 2.64 -6.11
CA SER A 242 -3.37 2.42 -5.69
C SER A 242 -3.78 0.94 -5.81
N SER A 243 -3.29 0.25 -6.85
CA SER A 243 -3.57 -1.17 -7.08
C SER A 243 -2.81 -2.06 -6.10
N ILE A 244 -1.54 -1.75 -5.86
CA ILE A 244 -0.72 -2.42 -4.84
C ILE A 244 -1.32 -2.22 -3.45
N ASN A 245 -1.73 -1.00 -3.11
CA ASN A 245 -2.38 -0.69 -1.84
C ASN A 245 -3.66 -1.50 -1.65
N ALA A 246 -4.56 -1.51 -2.65
CA ALA A 246 -5.81 -2.28 -2.56
C ALA A 246 -5.55 -3.77 -2.35
N TYR A 247 -4.52 -4.32 -3.00
CA TYR A 247 -4.07 -5.69 -2.83
C TYR A 247 -3.57 -5.97 -1.40
N LEU A 248 -2.57 -5.23 -0.93
CA LEU A 248 -1.98 -5.42 0.40
C LEU A 248 -3.02 -5.18 1.51
N LEU A 249 -3.85 -4.15 1.38
CA LEU A 249 -4.88 -3.79 2.33
C LEU A 249 -5.94 -4.89 2.44
N SER A 250 -6.28 -5.55 1.33
CA SER A 250 -7.27 -6.63 1.34
C SER A 250 -6.78 -7.88 2.09
N ILE A 251 -5.50 -8.22 1.97
CA ILE A 251 -4.86 -9.32 2.72
C ILE A 251 -4.86 -8.99 4.21
N ARG A 252 -4.35 -7.80 4.56
CA ARG A 252 -4.31 -7.33 5.95
C ARG A 252 -5.70 -7.27 6.58
N ARG A 253 -6.71 -6.82 5.82
CA ARG A 253 -8.11 -6.81 6.26
C ARG A 253 -8.62 -8.20 6.59
N ALA A 254 -8.42 -9.18 5.71
CA ALA A 254 -8.85 -10.55 5.98
C ALA A 254 -8.14 -11.14 7.21
N HIS A 255 -6.84 -10.88 7.35
CA HIS A 255 -6.07 -11.30 8.51
C HIS A 255 -6.59 -10.68 9.82
N LEU A 256 -6.84 -9.36 9.84
CA LEU A 256 -7.42 -8.67 11.01
C LEU A 256 -8.82 -9.19 11.35
N ARG A 257 -9.71 -9.36 10.37
CA ARG A 257 -11.07 -9.87 10.60
C ARG A 257 -11.07 -11.29 11.13
N LEU A 258 -10.17 -12.14 10.64
CA LEU A 258 -10.03 -13.50 11.15
C LEU A 258 -9.51 -13.46 12.59
N THR A 259 -8.42 -12.75 12.87
CA THR A 259 -7.87 -12.66 14.24
C THR A 259 -8.87 -12.04 15.23
N ASP A 260 -9.72 -11.11 14.79
CA ASP A 260 -10.80 -10.54 15.60
C ASP A 260 -11.85 -11.55 16.06
N LEU A 261 -12.05 -12.67 15.35
CA LEU A 261 -12.95 -13.73 15.83
C LEU A 261 -12.50 -14.30 17.19
N TRP A 262 -11.21 -14.17 17.52
CA TRP A 262 -10.67 -14.61 18.79
C TRP A 262 -11.13 -13.66 19.91
N LYS A 263 -11.49 -12.41 19.63
CA LYS A 263 -12.02 -11.51 20.67
C LYS A 263 -13.39 -11.96 21.19
N ILE A 264 -14.11 -12.83 20.46
CA ILE A 264 -15.43 -13.34 20.85
C ILE A 264 -15.29 -14.43 21.94
N THR A 265 -15.20 -13.99 23.19
CA THR A 265 -14.94 -14.86 24.35
C THR A 265 -15.98 -15.97 24.52
N SER A 266 -17.25 -15.66 24.31
CA SER A 266 -18.40 -16.57 24.46
C SER A 266 -18.40 -17.76 23.50
N LEU A 267 -17.73 -17.67 22.35
CA LEU A 267 -17.60 -18.81 21.43
C LEU A 267 -16.43 -19.73 21.79
N ARG A 268 -15.49 -19.27 22.61
CA ARG A 268 -14.24 -19.99 22.92
C ARG A 268 -14.17 -20.50 24.35
N ARG A 269 -14.89 -19.85 25.27
CA ARG A 269 -14.88 -20.14 26.69
C ARG A 269 -16.31 -20.21 27.21
N ASP A 270 -16.49 -20.94 28.30
CA ASP A 270 -17.75 -20.95 29.06
C ASP A 270 -17.98 -19.54 29.64
N HIS A 271 -18.79 -18.73 28.96
CA HIS A 271 -19.13 -17.38 29.37
C HIS A 271 -20.64 -17.13 29.30
N PRO A 272 -21.30 -16.69 30.39
CA PRO A 272 -20.74 -16.53 31.73
C PRO A 272 -20.35 -17.89 32.34
N ALA A 273 -19.33 -17.89 33.21
CA ALA A 273 -18.91 -19.12 33.87
C ALA A 273 -20.08 -19.71 34.68
N PRO A 274 -20.24 -21.04 34.70
CA PRO A 274 -21.30 -21.69 35.46
C PRO A 274 -21.22 -21.27 36.95
N PRO A 275 -22.35 -21.06 37.64
CA PRO A 275 -22.36 -20.55 39.00
C PRO A 275 -21.55 -21.47 39.94
N GLY A 276 -20.60 -20.88 40.66
CA GLY A 276 -19.81 -21.59 41.68
C GLY A 276 -20.63 -21.92 42.94
N PRO A 277 -20.07 -22.71 43.87
CA PRO A 277 -20.67 -22.94 45.18
C PRO A 277 -20.88 -21.61 45.94
N PRO A 278 -21.97 -21.45 46.72
CA PRO A 278 -23.00 -22.43 47.06
C PRO A 278 -24.18 -22.50 46.06
N TYR A 279 -24.29 -21.53 45.14
CA TYR A 279 -25.41 -21.44 44.20
C TYR A 279 -25.43 -22.60 43.21
N GLY A 280 -24.26 -22.99 42.69
CA GLY A 280 -24.09 -24.15 41.80
C GLY A 280 -24.23 -25.51 42.48
N SER A 281 -24.16 -25.59 43.81
CA SER A 281 -24.29 -26.84 44.58
C SER A 281 -25.73 -27.18 44.99
N SER A 282 -26.68 -26.26 44.79
CA SER A 282 -28.11 -26.55 44.96
C SER A 282 -28.61 -27.53 43.87
N THR A 283 -29.69 -28.28 44.11
CA THR A 283 -30.23 -29.21 43.10
C THR A 283 -30.59 -28.50 41.79
N ALA A 284 -31.23 -27.32 41.88
CA ALA A 284 -31.56 -26.48 40.73
C ALA A 284 -30.31 -25.89 40.07
N GLY A 285 -29.35 -25.40 40.86
CA GLY A 285 -28.07 -24.87 40.38
C GLY A 285 -27.23 -25.93 39.67
N ARG A 286 -27.18 -27.16 40.19
CA ARG A 286 -26.48 -28.29 39.58
C ARG A 286 -27.06 -28.64 38.21
N ASN A 287 -28.39 -28.68 38.11
CA ASN A 287 -29.06 -28.91 36.82
C ASN A 287 -28.74 -27.77 35.84
N LYS A 288 -28.79 -26.51 36.28
CA LYS A 288 -28.40 -25.35 35.45
C LYS A 288 -26.95 -25.46 34.96
N VAL A 289 -26.01 -25.79 35.84
CA VAL A 289 -24.58 -26.01 35.49
C VAL A 289 -24.42 -27.13 34.46
N LEU A 290 -25.14 -28.25 34.62
CA LEU A 290 -25.09 -29.36 33.65
C LEU A 290 -25.61 -28.92 32.28
N THR A 291 -26.73 -28.18 32.22
CA THR A 291 -27.27 -27.68 30.94
C THR A 291 -26.31 -26.71 30.25
N LEU A 292 -25.69 -25.78 30.98
CA LEU A 292 -24.73 -24.82 30.44
C LEU A 292 -23.48 -25.53 29.89
N ARG A 293 -22.96 -26.51 30.62
CA ARG A 293 -21.80 -27.31 30.17
C ARG A 293 -22.11 -28.15 28.94
N GLN A 294 -23.30 -28.75 28.88
CA GLN A 294 -23.73 -29.52 27.72
C GLN A 294 -23.86 -28.62 26.48
N ARG A 295 -24.54 -27.46 26.61
CA ARG A 295 -24.61 -26.43 25.55
C ARG A 295 -23.22 -26.01 25.07
N ALA A 296 -22.31 -25.68 25.99
CA ALA A 296 -20.95 -25.26 25.65
C ALA A 296 -20.15 -26.37 24.95
N LYS A 297 -20.30 -27.62 25.37
CA LYS A 297 -19.67 -28.78 24.73
C LYS A 297 -20.19 -28.99 23.31
N ASP A 298 -21.49 -28.88 23.10
CA ASP A 298 -22.12 -29.07 21.78
C ASP A 298 -21.70 -27.96 20.81
N ARG A 299 -21.68 -26.70 21.27
CA ARG A 299 -21.19 -25.55 20.49
C ARG A 299 -19.70 -25.65 20.17
N SER A 300 -18.89 -26.07 21.14
CA SER A 300 -17.44 -26.29 20.95
C SER A 300 -17.17 -27.41 19.93
N ALA A 301 -17.99 -28.47 19.93
CA ALA A 301 -17.88 -29.54 18.95
C ALA A 301 -18.24 -29.05 17.54
N ALA A 302 -19.32 -28.27 17.40
CA ALA A 302 -19.73 -27.68 16.11
C ALA A 302 -18.68 -26.72 15.53
N MET A 303 -18.04 -25.90 16.37
CA MET A 303 -17.07 -24.90 15.91
C MET A 303 -15.65 -25.43 15.72
N ARG A 304 -15.32 -26.64 16.18
CA ARG A 304 -13.92 -27.14 16.18
C ARG A 304 -13.30 -27.14 14.79
N GLY A 305 -14.02 -27.63 13.78
CA GLY A 305 -13.54 -27.66 12.41
C GLY A 305 -13.30 -26.26 11.85
N VAL A 306 -14.17 -25.32 12.19
CA VAL A 306 -14.06 -23.93 11.74
C VAL A 306 -12.94 -23.19 12.44
N TRP A 307 -12.73 -23.40 13.74
CA TRP A 307 -11.55 -22.86 14.43
C TRP A 307 -10.25 -23.42 13.85
N ALA A 308 -10.21 -24.71 13.50
CA ALA A 308 -9.04 -25.31 12.85
C ALA A 308 -8.77 -24.65 11.49
N THR A 309 -9.78 -24.54 10.62
CA THR A 309 -9.64 -23.87 9.33
C THR A 309 -9.26 -22.40 9.48
N SER A 310 -9.94 -21.66 10.36
CA SER A 310 -9.64 -20.24 10.60
C SER A 310 -8.22 -20.06 11.15
N SER A 311 -7.73 -20.98 12.00
CA SER A 311 -6.34 -20.92 12.48
C SER A 311 -5.32 -21.17 11.37
N ALA A 312 -5.60 -22.10 10.44
CA ALA A 312 -4.76 -22.34 9.27
C ALA A 312 -4.77 -21.14 8.32
N ALA A 313 -5.93 -20.50 8.12
CA ALA A 313 -6.07 -19.29 7.32
C ALA A 313 -5.34 -18.09 7.94
N VAL A 314 -5.43 -17.90 9.26
CA VAL A 314 -4.67 -16.87 9.98
C VAL A 314 -3.17 -17.09 9.82
N PHE A 315 -2.69 -18.32 10.00
CA PHE A 315 -1.27 -18.64 9.80
C PHE A 315 -0.83 -18.36 8.37
N PHE A 316 -1.56 -18.87 7.37
CA PHE A 316 -1.23 -18.65 5.97
C PHE A 316 -1.21 -17.16 5.60
N LEU A 317 -2.27 -16.41 5.95
CA LEU A 317 -2.34 -14.98 5.66
C LEU A 317 -1.26 -14.19 6.40
N GLY A 318 -0.96 -14.53 7.66
CA GLY A 318 0.10 -13.92 8.44
C GLY A 318 1.49 -14.12 7.83
N GLU A 319 1.82 -15.34 7.41
CA GLU A 319 3.09 -15.64 6.74
C GLU A 319 3.19 -14.95 5.36
N THR A 320 2.10 -14.96 4.58
CA THR A 320 2.09 -14.24 3.29
C THR A 320 2.22 -12.73 3.47
N GLU A 321 1.55 -12.14 4.46
CA GLU A 321 1.67 -10.72 4.78
C GLU A 321 3.10 -10.37 5.22
N ALA A 322 3.70 -11.19 6.09
CA ALA A 322 5.07 -11.01 6.57
C ALA A 322 6.09 -11.07 5.43
N TYR A 323 5.95 -12.02 4.50
CA TYR A 323 6.80 -12.11 3.32
C TYR A 323 6.64 -10.88 2.41
N LEU A 324 5.39 -10.51 2.06
CA LEU A 324 5.11 -9.43 1.12
C LEU A 324 5.54 -8.05 1.67
N GLN A 325 5.23 -7.74 2.93
CA GLN A 325 5.60 -6.46 3.54
C GLN A 325 7.07 -6.45 4.01
N GLY A 326 7.50 -7.52 4.69
CA GLY A 326 8.80 -7.58 5.36
C GLY A 326 9.96 -7.86 4.41
N GLU A 327 9.82 -8.79 3.46
CA GLU A 327 10.93 -9.12 2.54
C GLU A 327 10.82 -8.35 1.23
N VAL A 328 9.64 -8.34 0.61
CA VAL A 328 9.47 -7.79 -0.74
C VAL A 328 9.42 -6.26 -0.74
N VAL A 329 8.48 -5.66 0.01
CA VAL A 329 8.33 -4.20 0.06
C VAL A 329 9.57 -3.56 0.68
N GLU A 330 10.00 -4.01 1.85
CA GLU A 330 11.16 -3.42 2.52
C GLU A 330 12.47 -3.67 1.74
N GLY A 331 12.67 -4.87 1.20
CA GLY A 331 13.88 -5.21 0.46
C GLY A 331 14.04 -4.38 -0.82
N THR A 332 12.97 -4.23 -1.61
CA THR A 332 13.00 -3.41 -2.83
C THR A 332 13.15 -1.92 -2.52
N TRP A 333 12.51 -1.45 -1.45
CA TRP A 333 12.61 -0.06 -1.01
C TRP A 333 14.01 0.28 -0.49
N ALA A 334 14.63 -0.59 0.31
CA ALA A 334 15.98 -0.37 0.85
C ALA A 334 17.03 -0.21 -0.27
N GLY A 335 16.93 -1.03 -1.32
CA GLY A 335 17.77 -0.91 -2.51
C GLY A 335 17.53 0.42 -3.25
N PHE A 336 16.28 0.79 -3.48
CA PHE A 336 15.93 2.04 -4.15
C PHE A 336 16.34 3.29 -3.33
N LYS A 337 16.17 3.25 -2.01
CA LYS A 337 16.57 4.32 -1.08
C LYS A 337 18.09 4.50 -1.08
N THR A 338 18.86 3.42 -1.03
CA THR A 338 20.34 3.45 -1.10
C THR A 338 20.82 4.08 -2.40
N TRP A 339 20.19 3.71 -3.52
CA TRP A 339 20.47 4.31 -4.83
C TRP A 339 20.13 5.81 -4.88
N LEU A 340 19.03 6.21 -4.23
CA LEU A 340 18.56 7.60 -4.18
C LEU A 340 19.45 8.49 -3.31
N THR A 341 19.98 7.97 -2.20
CA THR A 341 20.88 8.69 -1.30
C THR A 341 22.35 8.62 -1.70
N GLY A 342 22.69 7.84 -2.74
CA GLY A 342 24.05 7.72 -3.28
C GLY A 342 25.02 6.99 -2.35
N SER A 343 24.51 6.16 -1.43
CA SER A 343 25.35 5.40 -0.49
C SER A 343 25.85 4.08 -1.09
N GLU A 344 26.38 4.11 -2.32
CA GLU A 344 27.08 2.95 -2.93
C GLU A 344 28.59 2.96 -2.61
N GLY A 345 28.96 3.23 -1.36
CA GLY A 345 30.37 3.32 -0.97
C GLY A 345 30.60 3.15 0.52
N GLY A 346 30.21 2.01 1.09
CA GLY A 346 30.65 1.69 2.46
C GLY A 346 29.84 0.66 3.24
N SER A 347 29.51 -0.50 2.68
CA SER A 347 29.40 -1.75 3.47
C SER A 347 29.00 -2.94 2.62
N GLY A 348 29.80 -4.01 2.69
CA GLY A 348 29.33 -5.38 2.49
C GLY A 348 29.50 -5.98 1.10
N GLY A 349 30.73 -6.38 0.74
CA GLY A 349 31.00 -7.20 -0.45
C GLY A 349 32.36 -7.88 -0.37
N GLY A 350 32.35 -9.13 0.11
CA GLY A 350 33.50 -10.01 0.41
C GLY A 350 34.78 -9.83 -0.40
N GLU A 351 35.87 -9.50 0.30
CA GLU A 351 37.23 -9.62 -0.21
C GLU A 351 37.74 -11.04 -0.03
N VAL A 352 37.96 -11.69 -1.18
CA VAL A 352 38.83 -12.84 -1.34
C VAL A 352 40.24 -12.43 -0.93
N THR A 353 40.80 -13.22 -0.02
CA THR A 353 42.16 -13.22 0.48
C THR A 353 43.22 -13.12 -0.62
N ARG A 354 44.10 -12.11 -0.55
CA ARG A 354 45.52 -12.29 -0.87
C ARG A 354 46.41 -11.34 -0.06
N PRO A 355 47.48 -11.82 0.58
CA PRO A 355 48.24 -11.05 1.56
C PRO A 355 49.42 -10.32 0.91
N THR A 356 49.72 -9.11 1.38
CA THR A 356 51.09 -8.58 1.34
C THR A 356 51.46 -8.00 2.69
N SER A 357 52.48 -8.62 3.25
CA SER A 357 53.17 -8.34 4.50
C SER A 357 53.79 -6.95 4.57
N SER A 358 53.65 -6.29 5.72
CA SER A 358 54.81 -5.90 6.56
C SER A 358 54.35 -5.31 7.91
N LYS A 359 54.72 -6.03 8.97
CA LYS A 359 54.97 -5.60 10.37
C LYS A 359 55.54 -4.17 10.45
N SER A 360 55.36 -3.33 11.47
CA SER A 360 55.07 -3.52 12.91
C SER A 360 55.09 -2.16 13.64
N PHE A 361 54.56 -2.17 14.88
CA PHE A 361 54.82 -1.32 16.05
C PHE A 361 53.86 -0.17 16.39
N GLU A 362 53.21 -0.36 17.55
CA GLU A 362 52.76 0.62 18.57
C GLU A 362 53.92 1.60 18.88
N GLU A 363 53.76 2.87 19.24
CA GLU A 363 52.93 3.49 20.29
C GLU A 363 53.18 5.02 20.23
N ASP A 364 52.23 5.78 20.77
CA ASP A 364 52.32 7.12 21.39
C ASP A 364 52.52 8.45 20.61
N ASP A 365 51.80 9.42 21.17
CA ASP A 365 51.65 10.85 20.88
C ASP A 365 52.96 11.60 20.62
N ASP A 366 52.97 12.43 19.56
CA ASP A 366 53.41 13.83 19.65
C ASP A 366 53.00 14.60 18.39
N ASP A 367 52.56 15.83 18.60
CA ASP A 367 52.04 16.78 17.62
C ASP A 367 53.06 17.16 16.53
N ASP A 368 52.90 16.62 15.32
CA ASP A 368 53.64 17.10 14.14
C ASP A 368 52.76 17.97 13.21
N ILE A 369 52.76 19.27 13.54
CA ILE A 369 52.25 20.43 12.79
C ILE A 369 52.74 20.49 11.33
N TRP A 370 53.70 19.66 10.92
CA TRP A 370 54.30 19.65 9.58
C TRP A 370 53.61 18.73 8.56
N LEU A 371 52.62 17.91 8.95
CA LEU A 371 51.82 17.08 8.02
C LEU A 371 50.55 17.75 7.48
N GLN A 372 50.19 18.96 7.97
CA GLN A 372 49.03 19.71 7.47
C GLN A 372 49.32 20.48 6.17
N ALA A 373 50.57 20.89 5.94
CA ALA A 373 50.94 21.69 4.76
C ALA A 373 51.10 20.88 3.45
N ALA A 374 51.16 19.54 3.54
CA ALA A 374 51.16 18.65 2.36
C ALA A 374 49.75 18.13 1.98
N ARG A 375 48.70 18.53 2.73
CA ARG A 375 47.29 18.19 2.44
C ARG A 375 46.52 19.32 1.75
N GLU A 376 47.12 20.49 1.57
CA GLU A 376 46.44 21.68 1.00
C GLU A 376 46.65 21.90 -0.50
N SER A 377 47.19 20.92 -1.24
CA SER A 377 47.17 20.98 -2.70
C SER A 377 46.77 19.62 -3.27
N THR A 378 45.63 19.62 -3.97
CA THR A 378 45.04 18.51 -4.75
C THR A 378 44.00 17.61 -4.06
N THR A 379 43.18 18.15 -3.16
CA THR A 379 41.82 17.62 -2.98
C THR A 379 40.80 18.61 -3.51
N THR A 380 40.73 18.74 -4.84
CA THR A 380 39.45 19.03 -5.48
C THR A 380 38.52 17.89 -5.06
N ARG A 381 37.80 18.12 -3.96
CA ARG A 381 36.55 17.41 -3.63
C ARG A 381 35.64 17.57 -4.84
N THR A 382 35.80 16.67 -5.81
CA THR A 382 34.74 16.27 -6.71
C THR A 382 33.77 15.47 -5.85
N GLY A 383 33.10 16.18 -4.93
CA GLY A 383 31.85 15.73 -4.38
C GLY A 383 30.86 15.73 -5.53
N ILE A 384 30.92 14.70 -6.37
CA ILE A 384 29.81 14.33 -7.23
C ILE A 384 28.76 13.82 -6.26
N SER A 385 28.05 14.76 -5.63
CA SER A 385 26.68 14.49 -5.25
C SER A 385 26.04 13.94 -6.52
N HIS A 386 25.64 12.67 -6.50
CA HIS A 386 24.96 12.04 -7.62
C HIS A 386 23.61 12.76 -7.78
N THR A 387 23.63 13.89 -8.47
CA THR A 387 22.45 14.68 -8.80
C THR A 387 21.75 13.94 -9.93
N HIS A 388 20.85 13.03 -9.56
CA HIS A 388 20.06 12.26 -10.51
C HIS A 388 19.19 13.23 -11.32
N ASP A 389 19.31 13.19 -12.65
CA ASP A 389 18.40 13.90 -13.54
C ASP A 389 16.96 13.43 -13.29
N PRO A 390 15.96 14.33 -13.15
CA PRO A 390 14.58 13.93 -12.86
C PRO A 390 13.99 12.90 -13.83
N GLN A 391 14.45 12.86 -15.09
CA GLN A 391 14.06 11.78 -16.01
C GLN A 391 14.65 10.42 -15.58
N SER A 392 15.92 10.37 -15.20
CA SER A 392 16.55 9.15 -14.68
C SER A 392 15.90 8.70 -13.38
N LEU A 393 15.51 9.65 -12.53
CA LEU A 393 14.76 9.41 -11.30
C LEU A 393 13.38 8.81 -11.58
N ALA A 394 12.61 9.40 -12.52
CA ALA A 394 11.32 8.88 -12.95
C ALA A 394 11.44 7.49 -13.60
N ASP A 395 12.48 7.26 -14.40
CA ASP A 395 12.78 5.95 -15.00
C ASP A 395 13.11 4.90 -13.92
N ALA A 396 13.94 5.26 -12.93
CA ALA A 396 14.29 4.38 -11.82
C ALA A 396 13.07 4.06 -10.96
N HIS A 397 12.24 5.05 -10.67
CA HIS A 397 10.99 4.86 -9.91
C HIS A 397 9.99 3.96 -10.63
N ARG A 398 9.81 4.13 -11.94
CA ARG A 398 8.97 3.22 -12.74
C ARG A 398 9.50 1.79 -12.75
N ARG A 399 10.83 1.61 -12.81
CA ARG A 399 11.44 0.28 -12.66
C ARG A 399 11.24 -0.30 -11.27
N TYR A 400 11.36 0.52 -10.23
CA TYR A 400 11.08 0.12 -8.85
C TYR A 400 9.63 -0.38 -8.70
N ILE A 401 8.64 0.37 -9.19
CA ILE A 401 7.23 -0.04 -9.14
C ILE A 401 7.00 -1.32 -9.94
N ALA A 402 7.59 -1.44 -11.14
CA ALA A 402 7.45 -2.63 -11.97
C ALA A 402 8.07 -3.87 -11.30
N ALA A 403 9.25 -3.72 -10.72
CA ALA A 403 9.92 -4.76 -9.94
C ALA A 403 9.05 -5.15 -8.74
N LEU A 404 8.58 -4.16 -7.97
CA LEU A 404 7.70 -4.36 -6.82
C LEU A 404 6.41 -5.10 -7.19
N ALA A 405 5.76 -4.71 -8.28
CA ALA A 405 4.55 -5.39 -8.76
C ALA A 405 4.81 -6.84 -9.16
N SER A 406 5.95 -7.12 -9.81
CA SER A 406 6.33 -8.49 -10.17
C SER A 406 6.70 -9.33 -8.94
N SER A 407 7.41 -8.77 -7.96
CA SER A 407 7.81 -9.47 -6.74
C SER A 407 6.66 -9.68 -5.76
N LEU A 408 5.63 -8.83 -5.81
CA LEU A 408 4.36 -9.01 -5.07
C LEU A 408 3.42 -10.02 -5.75
N LEU A 409 3.85 -10.67 -6.83
CA LEU A 409 3.07 -11.63 -7.63
C LEU A 409 1.81 -11.02 -8.28
N LEU A 410 1.71 -9.69 -8.33
CA LEU A 410 0.57 -8.97 -8.92
C LEU A 410 0.51 -9.09 -10.45
N THR A 411 1.59 -9.53 -11.08
CA THR A 411 1.65 -9.82 -12.52
C THR A 411 1.16 -11.24 -12.85
N THR A 412 0.93 -12.09 -11.84
CA THR A 412 0.70 -13.53 -12.00
C THR A 412 -0.75 -13.89 -11.68
N PRO A 413 -1.63 -14.01 -12.70
CA PRO A 413 -3.06 -14.25 -12.49
C PRO A 413 -3.36 -15.58 -11.79
N SER A 414 -2.49 -16.59 -11.97
CA SER A 414 -2.61 -17.89 -11.30
C SER A 414 -2.49 -17.82 -9.78
N PHE A 415 -1.88 -16.77 -9.23
CA PHE A 415 -1.82 -16.54 -7.79
C PHE A 415 -2.89 -15.55 -7.32
N THR A 416 -3.10 -14.46 -8.08
CA THR A 416 -4.03 -13.40 -7.66
C THR A 416 -5.50 -13.82 -7.67
N ASP A 417 -5.92 -14.65 -8.63
CA ASP A 417 -7.32 -15.07 -8.74
C ASP A 417 -7.73 -16.02 -7.59
N PRO A 418 -6.95 -17.08 -7.27
CA PRO A 418 -7.21 -17.89 -6.09
C PRO A 418 -7.12 -17.10 -4.77
N LEU A 419 -6.22 -16.12 -4.68
CA LEU A 419 -6.09 -15.27 -3.50
C LEU A 419 -7.34 -14.40 -3.31
N TYR A 420 -7.82 -13.77 -4.38
CA TYR A 420 -9.08 -13.03 -4.34
C TYR A 420 -10.25 -13.90 -3.86
N HIS A 421 -10.35 -15.13 -4.38
CA HIS A 421 -11.37 -16.07 -3.96
C HIS A 421 -11.21 -16.46 -2.47
N LEU A 422 -9.98 -16.73 -2.00
CA LEU A 422 -9.72 -16.99 -0.57
C LEU A 422 -10.22 -15.83 0.28
N LEU A 423 -9.85 -14.58 -0.05
CA LEU A 423 -10.26 -13.40 0.72
C LEU A 423 -11.80 -13.27 0.77
N GLN A 424 -12.50 -13.50 -0.34
CA GLN A 424 -13.96 -13.51 -0.37
C GLN A 424 -14.56 -14.61 0.52
N GLN A 425 -14.00 -15.83 0.49
CA GLN A 425 -14.48 -16.91 1.36
C GLN A 425 -14.17 -16.64 2.83
N THR A 426 -13.05 -16.01 3.16
CA THR A 426 -12.75 -15.60 4.55
C THR A 426 -13.73 -14.55 5.07
N ASP A 427 -14.10 -13.57 4.24
CA ASP A 427 -15.12 -12.58 4.59
C ASP A 427 -16.49 -13.23 4.85
N HIS A 428 -16.86 -14.22 4.03
CA HIS A 428 -18.09 -14.98 4.18
C HIS A 428 -18.06 -15.84 5.45
N LEU A 429 -16.95 -16.51 5.73
CA LEU A 429 -16.75 -17.29 6.94
C LEU A 429 -16.91 -16.42 8.20
N VAL A 430 -16.23 -15.28 8.25
CA VAL A 430 -16.33 -14.32 9.37
C VAL A 430 -17.78 -13.86 9.57
N ALA A 431 -18.50 -13.56 8.48
CA ALA A 431 -19.91 -13.17 8.57
C ALA A 431 -20.79 -14.28 9.16
N LEU A 432 -20.60 -15.54 8.74
CA LEU A 432 -21.32 -16.68 9.29
C LEU A 432 -20.99 -16.93 10.78
N VAL A 433 -19.73 -16.75 11.19
CA VAL A 433 -19.32 -16.87 12.60
C VAL A 433 -20.00 -15.81 13.47
N HIS A 434 -20.10 -14.56 13.01
CA HIS A 434 -20.86 -13.54 13.73
C HIS A 434 -22.37 -13.82 13.74
N ARG A 435 -22.92 -14.38 12.65
CA ARG A 435 -24.35 -14.75 12.58
C ARG A 435 -24.69 -15.88 13.55
N ILE A 436 -23.91 -16.97 13.57
CA ILE A 436 -24.14 -18.08 14.51
C ILE A 436 -24.00 -17.62 15.97
N TYR A 437 -23.06 -16.70 16.24
CA TYR A 437 -22.95 -16.09 17.56
C TYR A 437 -24.23 -15.36 17.97
N SER A 438 -24.77 -14.53 17.07
CA SER A 438 -26.02 -13.79 17.31
C SER A 438 -27.20 -14.73 17.55
N ILE A 439 -27.30 -15.82 16.80
CA ILE A 439 -28.35 -16.84 16.94
C ILE A 439 -28.22 -17.57 18.28
N TRP A 440 -27.00 -17.92 18.70
CA TRP A 440 -26.80 -18.53 20.01
C TRP A 440 -27.12 -17.60 21.16
N ALA A 441 -26.80 -16.31 21.02
CA ALA A 441 -27.17 -15.31 22.01
C ALA A 441 -28.72 -15.16 22.12
N SER A 442 -29.45 -15.18 21.00
CA SER A 442 -30.92 -15.14 21.04
C SER A 442 -31.53 -16.42 21.62
N LEU A 443 -31.04 -17.61 21.22
CA LEU A 443 -31.49 -18.88 21.80
C LEU A 443 -31.23 -18.99 23.31
N ASP A 444 -30.11 -18.42 23.80
CA ASP A 444 -29.83 -18.38 25.23
C ASP A 444 -30.81 -17.43 25.97
N LEU A 445 -31.18 -16.29 25.36
CA LEU A 445 -32.20 -15.39 25.91
C LEU A 445 -33.59 -16.06 25.95
N GLU A 446 -33.96 -16.82 24.91
CA GLU A 446 -35.22 -17.58 24.88
C GLU A 446 -35.25 -18.65 25.98
N ALA A 447 -34.16 -19.41 26.13
CA ALA A 447 -34.10 -20.53 27.07
C ALA A 447 -33.95 -20.09 28.53
N ASP A 448 -33.17 -19.05 28.81
CA ASP A 448 -32.83 -18.63 30.18
C ASP A 448 -33.69 -17.46 30.71
N GLU A 449 -34.15 -16.55 29.83
CA GLU A 449 -34.96 -15.37 30.21
C GLU A 449 -36.41 -15.44 29.69
N GLY A 450 -36.74 -16.38 28.81
CA GLY A 450 -38.08 -16.53 28.23
C GLY A 450 -38.43 -15.44 27.22
N VAL A 451 -37.43 -14.71 26.71
CA VAL A 451 -37.62 -13.64 25.72
C VAL A 451 -37.73 -14.28 24.33
N VAL A 452 -38.94 -14.70 23.97
CA VAL A 452 -39.23 -15.31 22.67
C VAL A 452 -39.54 -14.26 21.62
N ASP A 453 -38.82 -14.29 20.51
CA ASP A 453 -39.19 -13.52 19.33
C ASP A 453 -40.21 -14.30 18.50
N ALA A 454 -41.45 -13.83 18.46
CA ALA A 454 -42.57 -14.53 17.82
C ALA A 454 -42.43 -14.65 16.29
N PHE A 455 -41.45 -13.97 15.68
CA PHE A 455 -41.32 -13.84 14.23
C PHE A 455 -40.07 -14.52 13.65
N SER A 456 -39.19 -15.11 14.47
CA SER A 456 -37.96 -15.77 14.02
C SER A 456 -37.87 -17.23 14.51
N ASP A 457 -37.47 -18.13 13.62
CA ASP A 457 -37.22 -19.55 13.95
C ASP A 457 -35.71 -19.77 14.09
N PHE A 458 -35.17 -19.41 15.26
CA PHE A 458 -33.73 -19.48 15.53
C PHE A 458 -33.18 -20.91 15.48
N HIS A 459 -34.00 -21.94 15.73
CA HIS A 459 -33.56 -23.33 15.67
C HIS A 459 -33.30 -23.78 14.22
N LYS A 460 -34.19 -23.42 13.30
CA LYS A 460 -33.97 -23.68 11.87
C LYS A 460 -32.81 -22.86 11.31
N GLU A 461 -32.69 -21.59 11.70
CA GLU A 461 -31.55 -20.78 11.29
C GLU A 461 -30.22 -21.33 11.83
N GLU A 462 -30.21 -21.87 13.06
CA GLU A 462 -29.02 -22.50 13.63
C GLU A 462 -28.55 -23.70 12.78
N THR A 463 -29.46 -24.55 12.32
CA THR A 463 -29.11 -25.70 11.47
C THR A 463 -28.57 -25.24 10.12
N ASP A 464 -29.26 -24.30 9.47
CA ASP A 464 -28.88 -23.81 8.14
C ASP A 464 -27.50 -23.13 8.17
N VAL A 465 -27.24 -22.30 9.19
CA VAL A 465 -25.95 -21.61 9.35
C VAL A 465 -24.83 -22.60 9.68
N LYS A 466 -25.09 -23.63 10.50
CA LYS A 466 -24.09 -24.69 10.79
C LYS A 466 -23.68 -25.43 9.53
N GLU A 467 -24.62 -25.80 8.67
CA GLU A 467 -24.32 -26.48 7.41
C GLU A 467 -23.49 -25.58 6.48
N GLN A 468 -23.89 -24.32 6.33
CA GLN A 468 -23.14 -23.34 5.53
C GLN A 468 -21.72 -23.13 6.06
N LEU A 469 -21.56 -23.05 7.38
CA LEU A 469 -20.27 -22.83 8.04
C LEU A 469 -19.28 -23.98 7.78
N VAL A 470 -19.75 -25.23 7.72
CA VAL A 470 -18.92 -26.39 7.32
C VAL A 470 -18.52 -26.29 5.84
N VAL A 471 -19.45 -25.97 4.95
CA VAL A 471 -19.17 -25.85 3.50
C VAL A 471 -18.15 -24.75 3.23
N VAL A 472 -18.31 -23.58 3.84
CA VAL A 472 -17.41 -22.43 3.64
C VAL A 472 -16.05 -22.70 4.25
N ALA A 473 -15.97 -23.35 5.41
CA ALA A 473 -14.69 -23.79 5.98
C ALA A 473 -13.97 -24.79 5.05
N GLY A 474 -14.70 -25.68 4.37
CA GLY A 474 -14.14 -26.54 3.32
C GLY A 474 -13.56 -25.74 2.15
N ARG A 475 -14.31 -24.76 1.64
CA ARG A 475 -13.86 -23.88 0.53
C ARG A 475 -12.64 -23.05 0.88
N VAL A 476 -12.56 -22.54 2.12
CA VAL A 476 -11.37 -21.80 2.60
C VAL A 476 -10.15 -22.72 2.60
N LYS A 477 -10.30 -23.96 3.07
CA LYS A 477 -9.22 -24.95 3.07
C LYS A 477 -8.75 -25.27 1.64
N GLU A 478 -9.66 -25.57 0.73
CA GLU A 478 -9.35 -25.83 -0.69
C GLU A 478 -8.67 -24.63 -1.36
N ALA A 479 -9.10 -23.40 -1.05
CA ALA A 479 -8.49 -22.19 -1.56
C ALA A 479 -7.05 -22.00 -1.06
N ILE A 480 -6.77 -22.32 0.21
CA ILE A 480 -5.40 -22.32 0.74
C ILE A 480 -4.55 -23.38 0.02
N GLU A 481 -5.06 -24.59 -0.16
CA GLU A 481 -4.34 -25.67 -0.86
C GLU A 481 -4.03 -25.28 -2.33
N SER A 482 -4.98 -24.65 -3.01
CA SER A 482 -4.80 -24.14 -4.37
C SER A 482 -3.72 -23.04 -4.44
N LEU A 483 -3.70 -22.13 -3.48
CA LEU A 483 -2.68 -21.08 -3.39
C LEU A 483 -1.29 -21.63 -3.10
N VAL A 484 -1.18 -22.57 -2.16
CA VAL A 484 0.09 -23.25 -1.87
C VAL A 484 0.58 -24.04 -3.07
N GLY A 485 -0.30 -24.61 -3.89
CA GLY A 485 0.08 -25.26 -5.14
C GLY A 485 0.44 -24.32 -6.29
N ALA A 486 0.08 -23.03 -6.19
CA ALA A 486 0.39 -22.01 -7.19
C ALA A 486 1.70 -21.23 -6.89
N LEU A 487 2.19 -21.32 -5.65
CA LEU A 487 3.51 -20.88 -5.19
C LEU A 487 4.57 -21.94 -5.50
#